data_AF-A0A381U0I8-F1
#
_entry.id   AF-A0A381U0I8-F1
#
_cell.length_a   1.000
_cell.length_b   1.000
_cell.length_c   1.000
_cell.angle_alpha   90.00
_cell.angle_beta   90.00
_cell.angle_gamma   90.00
#
_symmetry.space_group_name_H-M   'P 1'
#
loop_
_entity.id
_entity.type
_entity.pdbx_description
1 polymer ?
#
loop_
_entity_poly.entity_id
_entity_poly.type
_entity_poly.pdbx_seq_one_letter_code
_entity_poly.pdbx_strand_id
1 'polypeptide(L)'
;VIESSVARDGRFVEIVGHYDPCVDPELFHVKPERVAYWVSKGARLSDTVRTLLVRNSAENAATEAAEQLASPVEKLGDSDGDKSQVST
;
A
#
# COMPACT_ATOMS: atom_id res chain seq x y z
N VAL A 1 8.92 -10.83 5.82
CA VAL A 1 9.10 -11.39 7.18
C VAL A 1 9.69 -12.77 7.05
N ILE A 2 10.84 -12.97 7.66
CA ILE A 2 11.57 -14.25 7.68
C ILE A 2 11.94 -14.56 9.13
N GLU A 3 12.11 -15.84 9.42
CA GLU A 3 12.63 -16.28 10.72
C GLU A 3 14.18 -16.19 10.72
N SER A 4 14.81 -16.06 11.88
CA SER A 4 16.27 -15.85 11.92
C SER A 4 17.09 -17.09 11.58
N SER A 5 16.52 -18.30 11.72
CA SER A 5 17.24 -19.55 11.43
C SER A 5 17.22 -19.96 9.96
N VAL A 6 16.34 -19.36 9.13
CA VAL A 6 16.27 -19.65 7.70
C VAL A 6 17.32 -18.89 6.91
N ALA A 7 17.74 -19.47 5.78
CA ALA A 7 18.62 -18.80 4.82
C ALA A 7 18.03 -17.45 4.39
N ARG A 8 18.91 -16.48 4.09
CA ARG A 8 18.51 -15.10 3.73
C ARG A 8 17.46 -15.05 2.62
N ASP A 9 17.65 -15.86 1.59
CA ASP A 9 16.76 -15.95 0.42
C ASP A 9 15.83 -17.18 0.50
N GLY A 10 15.58 -17.68 1.71
CA GLY A 10 14.79 -18.88 1.96
C GLY A 10 13.28 -18.63 1.97
N ARG A 11 12.55 -19.60 2.54
CA ARG A 11 11.09 -19.50 2.69
C ARG A 11 10.73 -18.33 3.59
N PHE A 12 9.96 -17.39 3.06
CA PHE A 12 9.39 -16.29 3.83
C PHE A 12 8.04 -16.68 4.45
N VAL A 13 7.73 -16.07 5.60
CA VAL A 13 6.43 -16.19 6.26
C VAL A 13 5.41 -15.32 5.56
N GLU A 14 5.79 -14.07 5.25
CA GLU A 14 4.91 -13.07 4.63
C GLU A 14 5.71 -11.96 3.94
N ILE A 15 5.19 -11.45 2.83
CA ILE A 15 5.70 -10.24 2.15
C ILE A 15 4.90 -9.03 2.65
N VAL A 16 5.56 -8.14 3.40
CA VAL A 16 4.94 -6.93 4.00
C VAL A 16 5.06 -5.69 3.13
N GLY A 17 5.91 -5.74 2.10
CA GLY A 17 6.17 -4.63 1.19
C GLY A 17 7.24 -4.97 0.16
N HIS A 18 7.51 -4.02 -0.71
CA HIS A 18 8.55 -4.05 -1.73
C HIS A 18 9.35 -2.74 -1.70
N TYR A 19 10.63 -2.87 -2.02
CA TYR A 19 11.55 -1.75 -2.15
C TYR A 19 12.35 -1.93 -3.44
N ASP A 20 12.21 -0.99 -4.36
CA ASP A 20 12.99 -0.93 -5.59
C ASP A 20 13.84 0.36 -5.60
N PRO A 21 15.16 0.25 -5.36
CA PRO A 21 16.08 1.39 -5.39
C PRO A 21 16.49 1.82 -6.82
N CYS A 22 16.14 1.05 -7.85
CA CYS A 22 16.61 1.29 -9.23
C CYS A 22 15.73 2.29 -9.99
N VAL A 23 14.58 2.67 -9.44
CA VAL A 23 13.63 3.60 -10.03
C VAL A 23 13.73 4.97 -9.35
N ASP A 24 13.63 6.04 -10.13
CA ASP A 24 13.58 7.43 -9.66
C ASP A 24 12.19 7.99 -10.03
N PRO A 25 11.31 8.30 -9.06
CA PRO A 25 11.52 8.28 -7.60
C PRO A 25 11.53 6.87 -6.99
N GLU A 26 12.20 6.69 -5.85
CA GLU A 26 12.35 5.40 -5.18
C GLU A 26 10.98 4.75 -4.87
N LEU A 27 10.77 3.52 -5.34
CA LEU A 27 9.50 2.83 -5.13
C LEU A 27 9.56 2.02 -3.85
N PHE A 28 9.01 2.60 -2.79
CA PHE A 28 8.86 1.95 -1.49
C PHE A 28 7.38 1.79 -1.16
N HIS A 29 6.88 0.56 -1.26
CA HIS A 29 5.50 0.24 -0.92
C HIS A 29 5.47 -0.72 0.26
N VAL A 30 5.05 -0.24 1.43
CA VAL A 30 4.97 -1.05 2.66
C VAL A 30 3.56 -0.96 3.26
N LYS A 31 3.06 -2.07 3.80
CA LYS A 31 1.77 -2.10 4.50
C LYS A 31 1.98 -1.80 5.99
N PRO A 32 1.72 -0.57 6.48
CA PRO A 32 2.05 -0.19 7.86
C PRO A 32 1.31 -1.04 8.89
N GLU A 33 0.06 -1.43 8.59
CA GLU A 33 -0.78 -2.30 9.43
C GLU A 33 -0.13 -3.67 9.70
N ARG A 34 0.47 -4.29 8.67
CA ARG A 34 1.10 -5.60 8.79
C ARG A 34 2.43 -5.48 9.52
N VAL A 35 3.19 -4.43 9.25
CA VAL A 35 4.44 -4.14 9.98
C VAL A 35 4.15 -3.99 11.47
N ALA A 36 3.14 -3.19 11.85
CA ALA A 36 2.73 -3.00 13.24
C ALA A 36 2.29 -4.32 13.90
N TYR A 37 1.52 -5.14 13.19
CA TYR A 37 1.13 -6.47 13.67
C TYR A 37 2.35 -7.35 13.98
N TRP A 38 3.31 -7.45 13.06
CA TRP A 38 4.49 -8.28 13.26
C TRP A 38 5.41 -7.74 14.34
N VAL A 39 5.56 -6.41 14.45
CA VAL A 39 6.30 -5.77 15.55
C VAL A 39 5.65 -6.09 16.91
N SER A 40 4.32 -6.04 16.99
CA SER A 40 3.57 -6.44 18.20
C SER A 40 3.76 -7.92 18.55
N LYS A 41 3.93 -8.79 17.54
CA LYS A 41 4.29 -10.21 17.73
C LYS A 41 5.75 -10.45 18.09
N GLY A 42 6.57 -9.40 18.21
CA GLY A 42 7.99 -9.50 18.58
C GLY A 42 8.97 -9.54 17.41
N ALA A 43 8.52 -9.22 16.18
CA ALA A 43 9.43 -9.12 15.04
C ALA A 43 10.43 -7.96 15.24
N ARG A 44 11.71 -8.23 15.00
CA ARG A 44 12.78 -7.23 15.03
C ARG A 44 13.02 -6.66 13.63
N LEU A 45 12.79 -5.37 13.46
CA LEU A 45 13.11 -4.65 12.22
C LEU A 45 14.62 -4.47 12.08
N SER A 46 15.14 -4.74 10.87
CA SER A 46 16.52 -4.45 10.49
C SER A 46 16.77 -2.94 10.39
N ASP A 47 18.02 -2.52 10.57
CA ASP A 47 18.44 -1.11 10.56
C ASP A 47 18.08 -0.38 9.24
N THR A 48 18.29 -1.05 8.10
CA THR A 48 17.91 -0.53 6.78
C THR A 48 16.40 -0.30 6.68
N VAL A 49 15.58 -1.22 7.21
CA VAL A 49 14.12 -1.10 7.16
C VAL A 49 13.64 0.05 8.04
N ARG A 50 14.28 0.28 9.19
CA ARG A 50 13.99 1.45 10.05
C ARG A 50 14.29 2.75 9.31
N THR A 51 15.45 2.82 8.66
CA THR A 51 15.86 3.99 7.89
C THR A 51 14.90 4.27 6.73
N LEU A 52 14.52 3.24 5.97
CA LEU A 52 13.55 3.35 4.87
C LEU A 52 12.19 3.84 5.37
N LEU A 53 11.69 3.29 6.49
CA LEU A 53 10.40 3.68 7.06
C LEU A 53 10.40 5.14 7.51
N VAL A 54 11.50 5.63 8.10
CA VAL A 54 11.63 7.04 8.53
C VAL A 54 11.68 7.98 7.33
N ARG A 55 12.49 7.65 6.30
CA ARG A 55 12.59 8.45 5.07
C ARG A 55 11.25 8.54 4.34
N ASN A 56 10.60 7.39 4.14
CA ASN A 56 9.36 7.32 3.38
C ASN A 56 8.11 7.75 4.17
N SER A 57 8.14 7.75 5.51
CA SER A 57 7.03 8.35 6.28
C SER A 57 6.97 9.87 6.08
N ALA A 58 8.11 10.53 5.86
CA ALA A 58 8.14 11.95 5.54
C ALA A 58 7.58 12.23 4.14
N GLU A 59 7.81 11.34 3.18
CA GLU A 59 7.34 11.50 1.79
C GLU A 59 5.88 11.05 1.59
N ASN A 60 5.42 9.96 2.22
CA ASN A 60 4.02 9.52 2.12
C ASN A 60 3.04 10.53 2.73
N ALA A 61 3.43 11.25 3.79
CA ALA A 61 2.63 12.34 4.35
C ALA A 61 2.38 13.49 3.34
N ALA A 62 3.27 13.66 2.34
CA ALA A 62 3.11 14.63 1.26
C ALA A 62 2.31 14.06 0.07
N THR A 63 2.46 12.76 -0.23
CA THR A 63 1.80 12.10 -1.39
C THR A 63 0.34 11.73 -1.11
N GLU A 64 -0.02 11.33 0.12
CA GLU A 64 -1.41 10.98 0.48
C GLU A 64 -2.37 12.19 0.48
N ALA A 65 -1.84 13.42 0.57
CA ALA A 65 -2.65 14.64 0.47
C ALA A 65 -3.03 15.01 -0.97
N ALA A 66 -2.35 14.46 -1.99
CA ALA A 66 -2.57 14.83 -3.39
C ALA A 66 -3.54 13.89 -4.14
N GLU A 67 -3.62 12.60 -3.78
CA GLU A 67 -4.43 11.62 -4.53
C GLU A 67 -5.91 11.59 -4.11
N GLN A 68 -6.28 12.12 -2.93
CA GLN A 68 -7.69 12.12 -2.48
C GLN A 68 -8.58 13.19 -3.17
N LEU A 69 -8.03 13.99 -4.08
CA LEU A 69 -8.78 15.01 -4.82
C LEU A 69 -8.92 14.71 -6.33
N ALA A 70 -8.42 13.57 -6.81
CA ALA A 70 -8.51 13.15 -8.21
C ALA A 70 -9.29 11.85 -8.40
N SER A 71 -10.53 11.81 -7.91
CA SER A 71 -11.57 11.01 -8.54
C SER A 71 -12.74 11.90 -8.92
N PRO A 72 -12.72 12.48 -10.13
CA PRO A 72 -13.97 12.67 -10.84
C PRO A 72 -13.84 12.32 -12.33
N VAL A 73 -13.95 11.05 -12.67
CA VAL A 73 -14.35 10.52 -13.99
C VAL A 73 -14.47 8.99 -13.81
N GLU A 74 -15.48 8.22 -14.14
CA GLU A 74 -16.64 8.34 -15.00
C GLU A 74 -17.61 7.23 -14.52
N LYS A 75 -18.80 7.57 -14.02
CA LYS A 75 -19.91 6.61 -13.97
C LYS A 75 -20.75 6.88 -15.22
N LEU A 76 -20.34 6.27 -16.33
CA LEU A 76 -21.12 6.22 -17.56
C LEU A 76 -21.67 4.79 -17.74
N GLY A 77 -23.00 4.68 -17.89
CA GLY A 77 -23.78 3.43 -18.00
C GLY A 77 -24.48 3.08 -16.68
N ASP A 78 -25.80 3.08 -16.53
CA ASP A 78 -26.88 2.80 -17.47
C ASP A 78 -28.06 3.77 -17.22
N SER A 79 -28.48 4.50 -18.26
CA SER A 79 -29.85 5.00 -18.38
C SER A 79 -30.45 4.38 -19.64
N ASP A 80 -30.99 3.18 -19.50
CA ASP A 80 -32.14 2.76 -20.29
C ASP A 80 -32.97 1.78 -19.44
N GLY A 81 -34.14 2.23 -19.02
CA GLY A 81 -34.94 1.56 -18.00
C GLY A 81 -36.29 2.23 -17.84
N ASP A 82 -37.06 2.19 -18.93
CA ASP A 82 -38.53 2.15 -19.02
C ASP A 82 -39.30 2.53 -17.74
N LYS A 83 -39.82 3.76 -17.69
CA LYS A 83 -41.14 4.08 -17.08
C LYS A 83 -41.73 5.32 -17.73
N SER A 84 -42.44 5.13 -18.85
CA SER A 84 -43.50 6.06 -19.24
C SER A 84 -44.83 5.35 -19.16
N GLN A 85 -45.38 5.34 -17.94
CA GLN A 85 -46.82 5.23 -17.72
C GLN A 85 -47.41 6.61 -18.02
N VAL A 86 -48.22 6.73 -19.05
CA VAL A 86 -49.21 7.80 -19.15
C VAL A 86 -50.55 7.17 -19.48
N SER A 87 -51.44 7.15 -18.49
CA SER A 87 -52.88 6.96 -18.65
C SER A 87 -53.53 8.28 -19.09
N THR A 88 -54.37 8.20 -20.12
CA THR A 88 -55.65 8.92 -20.37
C THR A 88 -55.92 8.93 -21.87
#